data_AF-A0A920L192-F1
#
_entry.id   AF-A0A920L192-F1
#
_cell.length_a   1.000
_cell.length_b   1.000
_cell.length_c   1.000
_cell.angle_alpha   90.00
_cell.angle_beta   90.00
_cell.angle_gamma   90.00
#
_symmetry.space_group_name_H-M   'P 1'
#
loop_
_entity.id
_entity.type
_entity.pdbx_description
1 polymer ?
#
loop_
_entity_poly.entity_id
_entity_poly.type
_entity_poly.pdbx_seq_one_letter_code
_entity_poly.pdbx_strand_id
1 'polypeptide(L)'
;MTMQKPIVKSKDAPDLGVFSWSDPFYLEQQLSEEERMLKDASQTFAQEKLQPRVTKAFQNESIEPGLFKELGEMGLLGPQFQKNMEALELAT
;
A
#
# COMPACT_ATOMS: atom_id res chain seq x y z
N MET A 1 53.19 6.65 -6.03
CA MET A 1 52.60 5.65 -5.12
C MET A 1 51.17 5.39 -5.56
N THR A 2 50.95 4.32 -6.32
CA THR A 2 49.61 3.94 -6.81
C THR A 2 48.87 3.20 -5.70
N MET A 3 47.85 3.82 -5.12
CA MET A 3 47.00 3.14 -4.14
C MET A 3 45.98 2.27 -4.88
N GLN A 4 46.22 0.95 -4.85
CA GLN A 4 45.27 -0.06 -5.31
C GLN A 4 44.02 -0.01 -4.41
N LYS A 5 42.85 0.20 -5.01
CA LYS A 5 41.56 0.09 -4.32
C LYS A 5 41.43 -1.31 -3.71
N PRO A 6 41.21 -1.46 -2.40
CA PRO A 6 41.12 -2.77 -1.79
C PRO A 6 39.89 -3.50 -2.35
N ILE A 7 40.14 -4.63 -3.00
CA ILE A 7 39.12 -5.58 -3.46
C ILE A 7 38.63 -6.33 -2.22
N VAL A 8 37.55 -5.84 -1.62
CA VAL A 8 36.84 -6.56 -0.56
C VAL A 8 36.22 -7.80 -1.18
N LYS A 9 36.60 -8.98 -0.69
CA LYS A 9 36.00 -10.26 -1.09
C LYS A 9 34.56 -10.27 -0.60
N SER A 10 33.63 -10.71 -1.45
CA SER A 10 32.17 -10.69 -1.27
C SER A 10 31.62 -11.55 -0.12
N LYS A 11 32.48 -12.03 0.79
CA LYS A 11 32.12 -12.92 1.90
C LYS A 11 32.22 -12.26 3.28
N ASP A 12 32.78 -11.05 3.33
CA ASP A 12 32.95 -10.26 4.56
C ASP A 12 32.15 -8.95 4.53
N ALA A 13 31.27 -8.77 3.54
CA ALA A 13 30.33 -7.66 3.57
C ALA A 13 29.28 -7.96 4.67
N PRO A 14 29.10 -7.08 5.67
CA PRO A 14 27.96 -7.23 6.57
C PRO A 14 26.69 -7.24 5.72
N ASP A 15 25.79 -8.19 5.97
CA ASP A 15 24.44 -8.22 5.39
C ASP A 15 23.64 -7.06 5.99
N LEU A 16 23.99 -5.85 5.57
CA LEU A 16 23.23 -4.66 5.86
C LEU A 16 22.03 -4.76 4.94
N GLY A 17 20.88 -5.17 5.49
CA GLY A 17 19.62 -5.23 4.74
C GLY A 17 19.44 -3.97 3.88
N VAL A 18 18.99 -4.16 2.65
CA VAL A 18 18.93 -3.08 1.64
C VAL A 18 17.97 -1.98 2.11
N PHE A 19 18.52 -0.85 2.54
CA PHE A 19 17.73 0.28 3.02
C PHE A 19 16.87 0.89 1.91
N SER A 20 15.55 0.83 2.08
CA SER A 20 14.56 1.44 1.19
C SER A 20 14.15 2.82 1.70
N TRP A 21 14.40 3.87 0.92
CA TRP A 21 13.94 5.23 1.26
C TRP A 21 12.41 5.37 1.20
N SER A 22 11.76 4.57 0.36
CA SER A 22 10.30 4.57 0.21
C SER A 22 9.60 3.81 1.34
N ASP A 23 10.32 2.92 2.03
CA ASP A 23 9.81 2.16 3.18
C ASP A 23 10.91 1.89 4.21
N PRO A 24 11.32 2.91 5.01
CA PRO A 24 12.45 2.80 5.93
C PRO A 24 12.24 1.81 7.08
N PHE A 25 10.98 1.47 7.37
CA PHE A 25 10.60 0.56 8.46
C PHE A 25 10.10 -0.80 7.97
N TYR A 26 10.17 -1.06 6.66
CA TYR A 26 9.66 -2.28 6.05
C TYR A 26 8.19 -2.57 6.44
N LEU A 27 7.34 -1.53 6.44
CA LEU A 27 5.91 -1.64 6.75
C LEU A 27 5.24 -2.70 5.89
N GLU A 28 5.65 -2.83 4.63
CA GLU A 28 5.13 -3.86 3.71
C GLU A 28 5.29 -5.29 4.23
N GLN A 29 6.34 -5.54 5.02
CA GLN A 29 6.61 -6.87 5.62
C GLN A 29 5.83 -7.11 6.91
N GLN A 30 5.28 -6.05 7.51
CA GLN A 30 4.49 -6.13 8.74
C GLN A 30 3.00 -6.39 8.47
N LEU A 31 2.56 -6.18 7.23
CA LEU A 31 1.17 -6.39 6.81
C LEU A 31 0.87 -7.87 6.53
N SER A 32 -0.32 -8.32 6.94
CA SER A 32 -0.86 -9.61 6.53
C SER A 32 -1.08 -9.66 5.01
N GLU A 33 -1.27 -10.86 4.46
CA GLU A 33 -1.56 -11.02 3.03
C GLU A 33 -2.84 -10.27 2.64
N GLU A 34 -3.89 -10.40 3.45
CA GLU A 34 -5.16 -9.69 3.26
C GLU A 34 -4.99 -8.16 3.31
N GLU A 35 -4.19 -7.66 4.24
CA GLU A 35 -3.92 -6.22 4.37
C GLU A 35 -3.13 -5.68 3.15
N ARG A 36 -2.20 -6.47 2.61
CA ARG A 36 -1.51 -6.14 1.36
C ARG A 36 -2.47 -6.12 0.17
N MET A 37 -3.33 -7.13 0.05
CA MET A 37 -4.34 -7.17 -1.00
C MET A 37 -5.30 -5.98 -0.93
N LEU A 38 -5.77 -5.62 0.26
CA LEU A 38 -6.64 -4.45 0.47
C LEU A 38 -5.93 -3.13 0.12
N LYS A 39 -4.65 -3.01 0.49
CA LYS A 39 -3.81 -1.86 0.13
C LYS A 39 -3.69 -1.73 -1.39
N ASP A 40 -3.35 -2.81 -2.08
CA ASP A 40 -3.12 -2.81 -3.53
C ASP A 40 -4.42 -2.54 -4.29
N ALA A 41 -5.55 -3.09 -3.83
CA ALA A 41 -6.88 -2.78 -4.37
C ALA A 41 -7.23 -1.29 -4.18
N SER A 42 -6.98 -0.73 -2.98
CA SER A 42 -7.18 0.69 -2.69
C SER A 42 -6.33 1.58 -3.58
N GLN A 43 -5.05 1.22 -3.78
CA GLN A 43 -4.13 1.96 -4.63
C GLN A 43 -4.58 1.94 -6.09
N THR A 44 -5.01 0.78 -6.60
CA THR A 44 -5.52 0.63 -7.96
C THR A 44 -6.76 1.50 -8.17
N PHE A 45 -7.72 1.45 -7.25
CA PHE A 45 -8.92 2.29 -7.32
C PHE A 45 -8.56 3.79 -7.33
N ALA A 46 -7.64 4.22 -6.46
CA ALA A 46 -7.21 5.61 -6.42
C ALA A 46 -6.58 6.06 -7.74
N GLN A 47 -5.73 5.21 -8.32
CA GLN A 47 -5.01 5.50 -9.55
C GLN A 47 -5.94 5.53 -10.77
N GLU A 48 -6.86 4.58 -10.89
CA GLU A 48 -7.72 4.44 -12.07
C GLU A 48 -8.99 5.29 -12.01
N LYS A 49 -9.57 5.46 -10.82
CA LYS A 49 -10.89 6.10 -10.65
C LYS A 49 -10.82 7.50 -10.06
N LEU A 50 -9.93 7.74 -9.10
CA LEU A 50 -9.84 9.05 -8.43
C LEU A 50 -8.90 10.01 -9.17
N GLN A 51 -7.71 9.56 -9.54
CA GLN A 51 -6.69 10.39 -10.17
C GLN A 51 -7.16 11.14 -11.43
N PRO A 52 -7.92 10.54 -12.38
CA PRO A 52 -8.38 11.30 -13.54
C PRO A 52 -9.49 12.32 -13.22
N ARG A 53 -10.21 12.15 -12.11
CA ARG A 53 -11.35 12.99 -11.74
C ARG A 53 -10.98 14.12 -10.78
N VAL A 54 -9.94 13.94 -9.95
CA VAL A 54 -9.60 14.83 -8.83
C VAL A 54 -9.38 16.28 -9.25
N THR A 55 -8.70 16.53 -10.37
CA THR A 55 -8.41 17.90 -10.83
C THR A 55 -9.68 18.65 -11.20
N LYS A 56 -10.58 18.02 -11.96
CA LYS A 56 -11.85 18.63 -12.37
C LYS A 56 -12.82 18.74 -11.19
N ALA A 57 -12.88 17.73 -10.34
CA ALA A 57 -13.72 17.72 -9.14
C ALA A 57 -13.31 18.85 -8.17
N PHE A 58 -12.01 19.05 -7.96
CA PHE A 58 -11.48 20.13 -7.13
C PHE A 58 -11.78 21.51 -7.73
N GLN A 59 -11.61 21.69 -9.04
CA GLN A 59 -11.90 22.96 -9.72
C GLN A 59 -13.38 23.37 -9.66
N ASN A 60 -14.30 22.40 -9.67
CA ASN A 60 -15.74 22.66 -9.68
C ASN A 60 -16.39 22.51 -8.29
N GLU A 61 -15.59 22.28 -7.25
CA GLU A 61 -16.06 22.03 -5.88
C GLU A 61 -17.19 20.99 -5.81
N SER A 62 -17.08 19.94 -6.63
CA SER A 62 -18.15 18.96 -6.85
C SER A 62 -17.68 17.54 -6.60
N ILE A 63 -18.53 16.73 -5.97
CA ILE A 63 -18.32 15.30 -5.78
C ILE A 63 -19.41 14.55 -6.54
N GLU A 64 -19.02 13.58 -7.38
CA GLU A 64 -19.98 12.71 -8.06
C GLU A 64 -20.50 11.64 -7.09
N PRO A 65 -21.83 11.58 -6.81
CA PRO A 65 -22.38 10.62 -5.86
C PRO A 65 -22.15 9.15 -6.25
N GLY A 66 -22.03 8.88 -7.57
CA GLY A 66 -21.73 7.54 -8.08
C GLY A 66 -20.39 6.99 -7.62
N LEU A 67 -19.44 7.86 -7.25
CA LEU A 67 -18.13 7.46 -6.75
C LEU A 67 -18.23 6.62 -5.46
N PHE A 68 -19.18 6.95 -4.58
CA PHE A 68 -19.41 6.18 -3.35
C PHE A 68 -19.96 4.79 -3.64
N LYS A 69 -20.76 4.64 -4.70
CA LYS A 69 -21.23 3.32 -5.13
C LYS A 69 -20.07 2.48 -5.64
N GLU A 70 -19.20 3.04 -6.49
CA GLU A 70 -18.01 2.35 -6.99
C GLU A 70 -17.06 1.94 -5.83
N LEU A 71 -16.88 2.81 -4.82
CA LEU A 71 -16.11 2.50 -3.61
C LEU A 71 -16.71 1.33 -2.81
N GLY A 72 -18.03 1.28 -2.70
CA GLY A 72 -18.74 0.19 -2.01
C GLY A 72 -18.65 -1.14 -2.75
N GLU A 73 -18.76 -1.13 -4.08
CA GLU A 73 -18.62 -2.33 -4.93
C GLU A 73 -17.22 -2.94 -4.84
N MET A 74 -16.20 -2.13 -4.57
CA MET A 74 -14.82 -2.59 -4.34
C MET A 74 -14.54 -3.00 -2.89
N GLY A 75 -15.53 -2.95 -1.99
CA GLY A 75 -15.34 -3.30 -0.57
C GLY A 75 -14.50 -2.29 0.21
N LEU A 76 -14.32 -1.07 -0.31
CA LEU A 76 -13.52 -0.02 0.31
C LEU A 76 -14.31 0.85 1.30
N LEU A 77 -15.60 0.54 1.51
CA LEU A 77 -16.46 1.21 2.49
C LEU A 77 -16.67 0.32 3.71
N GLY A 78 -16.16 0.77 4.87
CA GLY A 78 -16.26 0.03 6.13
C GLY A 78 -15.47 -1.30 6.17
N PRO A 79 -14.23 -1.38 5.66
CA PRO A 79 -13.47 -2.63 5.58
C PRO A 79 -13.27 -3.30 6.96
N GLN A 80 -13.29 -2.53 8.05
CA GLN A 80 -13.20 -3.06 9.42
C GLN A 80 -14.41 -3.90 9.84
N PHE A 81 -15.60 -3.67 9.27
CA PHE A 81 -16.80 -4.44 9.64
C PHE A 81 -16.75 -5.84 9.05
N GLN A 82 -16.20 -6.00 7.85
CA GLN A 82 -15.98 -7.29 7.23
C GLN A 82 -15.00 -8.15 8.06
N LYS A 83 -13.86 -7.56 8.48
CA LYS A 83 -12.86 -8.25 9.32
C LYS A 83 -13.41 -8.67 10.69
N ASN A 84 -14.24 -7.82 11.30
CA ASN A 84 -14.78 -8.10 12.64
C ASN A 84 -15.91 -9.13 12.66
N MET A 85 -16.68 -9.28 11.57
CA MET A 85 -17.70 -10.33 11.47
C MET A 85 -17.07 -11.72 11.40
N GLU A 86 -15.97 -11.87 10.65
CA GLU A 86 -15.23 -13.14 10.54
C GLU A 86 -14.57 -13.54 11.87
N ALA A 87 -14.04 -12.56 12.61
CA ALA A 87 -13.49 -12.78 13.95
C ALA A 87 -14.56 -13.21 14.97
N LEU A 88 -15.84 -12.82 14.77
CA LEU A 88 -16.95 -13.19 15.65
C LEU A 88 -17.48 -14.60 15.34
N GLU A 89 -17.50 -15.01 14.07
CA GLU A 89 -17.84 -16.39 13.65
C GLU A 89 -16.81 -17.42 14.12
N LEU A 90 -15.52 -17.08 14.13
CA LEU A 90 -14.46 -17.95 14.66
C LEU A 90 -14.46 -18.06 16.20
N ALA A 91 -15.17 -17.17 16.90
CA ALA A 91 -15.24 -17.11 18.35
C ALA A 91 -16.51 -17.76 18.94
N THR A 92 -17.38 -18.35 18.10
CA THR A 92 -18.61 -19.06 18.51
C THR A 92 -18.50 -20.55 18.18
#